data_AF-A0A3C0ZXJ0-F1
#
_entry.id   AF-A0A3C0ZXJ0-F1
#
_cell.length_a   1.000
_cell.length_b   1.000
_cell.length_c   1.000
_cell.angle_alpha   90.00
_cell.angle_beta   90.00
_cell.angle_gamma   90.00
#
_symmetry.space_group_name_H-M   'P 1'
#
loop_
_entity.id
_entity.type
_entity.pdbx_description
1 polymer ?
#
loop_
_entity_poly.entity_id
_entity_poly.type
_entity_poly.pdbx_seq_one_letter_code
_entity_poly.pdbx_strand_id
1 'polypeptide(L)'
;MKTSSSAQGGVDDWKKRKEEQARRRKISNDLKKCEEEIARLEGEGEQLDNEISLPENSTDPEKLSSLNDKREAINERLMVLYEQWEELSEQAAEYEE
;
A
#
# COMPACT_ATOMS: atom_id res chain seq x y z
N MET A 1 36.93 11.19 -44.03
CA MET A 1 36.93 9.83 -43.43
C MET A 1 36.13 9.86 -42.14
N LYS A 2 35.22 8.88 -41.99
CA LYS A 2 34.51 8.43 -40.78
C LYS A 2 33.59 9.41 -40.03
N THR A 3 32.33 9.48 -40.46
CA THR A 3 31.18 9.68 -39.57
C THR A 3 30.84 8.35 -38.92
N SER A 4 31.30 8.11 -37.70
CA SER A 4 31.01 6.87 -36.96
C SER A 4 30.01 7.13 -35.82
N SER A 5 28.86 6.47 -35.97
CA SER A 5 27.98 5.91 -34.93
C SER A 5 27.36 6.87 -33.91
N SER A 6 26.09 7.25 -34.14
CA SER A 6 25.24 7.88 -33.11
C SER A 6 23.78 7.41 -33.13
N ALA A 7 23.42 6.44 -33.99
CA ALA A 7 22.02 6.04 -34.19
C ALA A 7 21.56 4.82 -33.36
N GLN A 8 22.47 4.05 -32.76
CA GLN A 8 22.11 2.86 -31.97
C GLN A 8 21.83 3.15 -30.49
N GLY A 9 22.31 4.26 -29.94
CA GLY A 9 22.07 4.60 -28.52
C GLY A 9 20.64 5.09 -28.23
N GLY A 10 20.04 5.90 -29.12
CA GLY A 10 18.80 6.62 -28.82
C GLY A 10 17.54 5.76 -28.67
N VAL A 11 17.48 4.60 -29.33
CA VAL A 11 16.30 3.71 -29.24
C VAL A 11 16.34 2.86 -27.96
N ASP A 12 17.53 2.39 -27.57
CA ASP A 12 17.70 1.62 -26.34
C ASP A 12 17.62 2.53 -25.09
N ASP A 13 18.13 3.76 -25.17
CA ASP A 13 17.93 4.79 -24.13
C ASP A 13 16.46 5.16 -23.95
N TRP A 14 15.70 5.35 -25.04
CA TRP A 14 14.27 5.61 -24.95
C TRP A 14 13.56 4.47 -24.23
N LYS A 15 13.76 3.21 -24.68
CA LYS A 15 13.08 2.05 -24.10
C LYS A 15 13.34 1.94 -22.59
N LYS A 16 14.59 2.12 -22.15
CA LYS A 16 14.96 2.12 -20.73
C LYS A 16 14.25 3.23 -19.95
N ARG A 17 14.27 4.47 -20.44
CA ARG A 17 13.57 5.60 -19.80
C ARG A 17 12.06 5.38 -19.68
N LYS A 18 11.44 4.75 -20.68
CA LYS A 18 10.00 4.47 -20.67
C LYS A 18 9.65 3.36 -19.70
N GLU A 19 10.46 2.31 -19.62
CA GLU A 19 10.28 1.22 -18.66
C GLU A 19 10.39 1.74 -17.21
N GLU A 20 11.40 2.56 -16.94
CA GLU A 20 11.63 3.14 -15.62
C GLU A 20 10.49 4.09 -15.20
N GLN A 21 10.00 4.92 -16.13
CA GLN A 21 8.82 5.76 -15.87
C GLN A 21 7.57 4.91 -15.58
N ALA A 22 7.39 3.78 -16.27
CA ALA A 22 6.27 2.89 -16.02
C ALA A 22 6.37 2.22 -14.64
N ARG A 23 7.57 1.79 -14.23
CA ARG A 23 7.82 1.24 -12.89
C ARG A 23 7.53 2.25 -11.79
N ARG A 24 8.06 3.48 -11.91
CA ARG A 24 7.80 4.57 -10.94
C ARG A 24 6.30 4.86 -10.79
N ARG A 25 5.56 4.90 -11.90
CA ARG A 25 4.10 5.07 -11.85
C ARG A 25 3.39 3.90 -11.19
N LYS A 26 3.85 2.67 -11.43
CA LYS A 26 3.28 1.48 -10.80
C LYS A 26 3.47 1.54 -9.29
N ILE A 27 4.70 1.76 -8.82
CA ILE A 27 5.03 1.86 -7.39
C ILE A 27 4.23 2.97 -6.73
N SER A 28 4.19 4.17 -7.32
CA SER A 28 3.40 5.29 -6.78
C SER A 28 1.90 4.98 -6.68
N ASN A 29 1.32 4.31 -7.69
CA ASN A 29 -0.09 3.91 -7.64
C ASN A 29 -0.36 2.81 -6.61
N ASP A 30 0.55 1.85 -6.47
CA ASP A 30 0.41 0.75 -5.52
C ASP A 30 0.58 1.28 -4.08
N LEU A 31 1.51 2.21 -3.86
CA LEU A 31 1.69 2.90 -2.58
C LEU A 31 0.43 3.69 -2.19
N LYS A 32 -0.13 4.48 -3.11
CA LYS A 32 -1.37 5.23 -2.88
C LYS A 32 -2.54 4.33 -2.48
N LYS A 33 -2.70 3.17 -3.14
CA LYS A 33 -3.74 2.20 -2.79
C LYS A 33 -3.50 1.56 -1.42
N CYS A 34 -2.24 1.28 -1.11
CA CYS A 34 -1.85 0.75 0.20
C CYS A 34 -2.22 1.74 1.31
N GLU A 35 -1.86 3.01 1.15
CA GLU A 35 -2.21 4.10 2.08
C GLU A 35 -3.72 4.31 2.22
N GLU A 36 -4.45 4.29 1.10
CA GLU A 36 -5.93 4.41 1.12
C GLU A 36 -6.58 3.26 1.88
N GLU A 37 -6.09 2.04 1.72
CA GLU A 37 -6.61 0.86 2.41
C GLU A 37 -6.24 0.87 3.91
N ILE A 38 -5.03 1.29 4.27
CA ILE A 38 -4.63 1.48 5.66
C ILE A 38 -5.57 2.49 6.33
N ALA A 39 -5.73 3.68 5.75
CA ALA A 39 -6.59 4.73 6.33
C ALA A 39 -8.05 4.27 6.48
N ARG A 40 -8.56 3.47 5.53
CA ARG A 40 -9.90 2.87 5.62
C ARG A 40 -10.00 1.91 6.80
N LEU A 41 -9.06 0.98 6.92
CA LEU A 41 -9.07 -0.05 7.96
C LEU A 41 -8.82 0.53 9.36
N GLU A 42 -8.00 1.57 9.48
CA GLU A 42 -7.83 2.31 10.74
C GLU A 42 -9.13 2.98 11.18
N GLY A 43 -9.83 3.62 10.24
CA GLY A 43 -11.14 4.22 10.52
C GLY A 43 -12.21 3.18 10.89
N GLU A 44 -12.22 2.03 10.21
CA GLU A 44 -13.11 0.91 10.56
C GLU A 44 -12.76 0.31 11.93
N GLY A 45 -11.47 0.17 12.24
CA GLY A 45 -10.98 -0.31 13.53
C GLY A 45 -11.40 0.62 14.68
N GLU A 46 -11.26 1.93 14.51
CA GLU A 46 -11.69 2.93 15.51
C GLU A 46 -13.21 2.90 15.71
N GLN A 47 -14.00 2.81 14.65
CA GLN A 47 -15.46 2.67 14.75
C GLN A 47 -15.83 1.40 15.51
N LEU A 48 -15.12 0.31 15.25
CA LEU A 48 -15.39 -0.97 15.86
C LEU A 48 -14.97 -1.03 17.34
N ASP A 49 -13.87 -0.38 17.72
CA ASP A 49 -13.51 -0.18 19.13
C ASP A 49 -14.56 0.65 19.87
N ASN A 50 -15.12 1.69 19.24
CA ASN A 50 -16.24 2.44 19.78
C ASN A 50 -17.47 1.54 19.98
N GLU A 51 -17.83 0.72 18.99
CA GLU A 51 -18.93 -0.24 19.11
C GLU A 51 -18.71 -1.25 20.25
N ILE A 52 -17.51 -1.81 20.38
CA ILE A 52 -17.15 -2.74 21.46
C ILE A 52 -17.32 -2.08 22.84
N SER A 53 -17.02 -0.79 22.95
CA SER A 53 -17.14 -0.04 24.20
C SER A 53 -18.60 0.26 24.61
N LEU A 54 -19.57 0.07 23.71
CA LEU A 54 -20.97 0.36 24.00
C LEU A 54 -21.56 -0.64 25.02
N PRO A 55 -22.22 -0.16 26.08
CA PRO A 55 -22.85 -1.02 27.09
C PRO A 55 -23.85 -2.03 26.52
N GLU A 56 -24.56 -1.65 25.45
CA GLU A 56 -25.52 -2.50 24.74
C GLU A 56 -24.87 -3.72 24.07
N ASN A 57 -23.61 -3.62 23.66
CA ASN A 57 -22.86 -4.73 23.08
C ASN A 57 -22.13 -5.54 24.16
N SER A 58 -21.81 -4.91 25.29
CA SER A 58 -21.17 -5.55 26.43
C SER A 58 -22.07 -6.58 27.14
N THR A 59 -23.39 -6.48 26.98
CA THR A 59 -24.36 -7.44 27.54
C THR A 59 -24.70 -8.59 26.60
N ASP A 60 -24.21 -8.57 25.35
CA ASP A 60 -24.39 -9.60 24.34
C ASP A 60 -23.04 -10.27 24.02
N PRO A 61 -22.74 -11.43 24.64
CA PRO A 61 -21.44 -12.10 24.48
C PRO A 61 -21.20 -12.62 23.06
N GLU A 62 -22.24 -12.99 22.32
CA GLU A 62 -22.10 -13.44 20.92
C GLU A 62 -21.72 -12.27 20.01
N LYS A 63 -22.41 -11.13 20.18
CA LYS A 63 -22.10 -9.91 19.45
C LYS A 63 -20.70 -9.39 19.79
N LEU A 64 -20.33 -9.39 21.07
CA LEU A 64 -19.01 -8.97 21.53
C LEU A 64 -17.89 -9.85 20.94
N SER A 65 -18.09 -11.16 20.88
CA SER A 65 -17.14 -12.07 20.23
C SER A 65 -16.98 -11.73 18.75
N SER A 66 -18.09 -11.60 18.01
CA SER A 66 -18.05 -11.27 16.58
C SER A 66 -17.38 -9.93 16.29
N LEU A 67 -17.60 -8.92 17.14
CA LEU A 67 -16.90 -7.64 17.02
C LEU A 67 -15.39 -7.82 17.26
N ASN A 68 -14.98 -8.54 18.31
CA ASN A 68 -13.56 -8.78 18.56
C ASN A 68 -12.87 -9.56 17.43
N ASP A 69 -13.54 -10.57 16.84
CA ASP A 69 -13.01 -11.32 15.71
C ASP A 69 -12.76 -10.40 14.49
N LYS A 70 -13.69 -9.48 14.23
CA LYS A 70 -13.53 -8.47 13.16
C LYS A 70 -12.37 -7.52 13.47
N ARG A 71 -12.22 -7.09 14.72
CA ARG A 71 -11.11 -6.24 15.15
C ARG A 71 -9.77 -6.92 14.92
N GLU A 72 -9.67 -8.19 15.30
CA GLU A 72 -8.47 -8.99 15.12
C GLU A 72 -8.12 -9.13 13.63
N ALA A 73 -9.11 -9.45 12.79
CA ALA A 73 -8.91 -9.50 11.34
C ALA A 73 -8.46 -8.16 10.73
N ILE A 74 -9.00 -7.03 11.21
CA ILE A 74 -8.55 -5.68 10.79
C ILE A 74 -7.09 -5.46 11.21
N ASN A 75 -6.72 -5.78 12.45
CA ASN A 75 -5.36 -5.62 12.94
C ASN A 75 -4.36 -6.48 12.17
N GLU A 76 -4.68 -7.75 11.93
CA GLU A 76 -3.86 -8.64 11.10
C GLU A 76 -3.68 -8.08 9.68
N ARG A 77 -4.76 -7.57 9.09
CA ARG A 77 -4.70 -6.98 7.74
C ARG A 77 -3.86 -5.71 7.72
N LEU A 78 -3.97 -4.86 8.73
CA LEU A 78 -3.16 -3.65 8.88
C LEU A 78 -1.67 -4.00 8.99
N MET A 79 -1.30 -5.01 9.78
CA MET A 79 0.10 -5.46 9.88
C MET A 79 0.69 -5.81 8.51
N VAL A 80 -0.04 -6.59 7.70
CA VAL A 80 0.40 -6.96 6.34
C VAL A 80 0.50 -5.74 5.42
N LEU A 81 -0.43 -4.80 5.53
CA LEU A 81 -0.39 -3.58 4.73
C LEU A 81 0.75 -2.65 5.13
N TYR A 82 1.10 -2.59 6.41
CA TYR A 82 2.24 -1.81 6.88
C TYR A 82 3.57 -2.36 6.37
N GLU A 83 3.75 -3.68 6.37
CA GLU A 83 4.90 -4.34 5.74
C GLU A 83 4.94 -4.05 4.22
N GLN A 84 3.79 -4.18 3.55
CA GLN A 84 3.69 -3.85 2.12
C GLN A 84 4.01 -2.37 1.83
N TRP A 85 3.55 -1.46 2.68
CA TRP A 85 3.83 -0.03 2.56
C TRP A 85 5.32 0.27 2.72
N GLU A 86 5.98 -0.39 3.68
CA GLU A 86 7.42 -0.28 3.90
C GLU A 86 8.19 -0.72 2.64
N GLU A 87 7.89 -1.91 2.10
CA GLU A 87 8.52 -2.41 0.87
C GLU A 87 8.29 -1.48 -0.34
N LEU A 88 7.07 -0.95 -0.50
CA LEU A 88 6.75 -0.03 -1.60
C LEU A 88 7.42 1.33 -1.43
N SER A 89 7.58 1.79 -0.20
CA SER A 89 8.25 3.05 0.14
C SER A 89 9.75 2.96 -0.08
N GLU A 90 10.38 1.85 0.29
CA GLU A 90 11.79 1.58 0.00
C GLU A 90 12.02 1.51 -1.51
N GLN A 91 11.16 0.80 -2.25
CA GLN A 91 11.22 0.76 -3.71
C GLN A 91 11.05 2.16 -4.29
N ALA A 92 10.12 2.97 -3.79
CA ALA A 92 9.92 4.34 -4.27
C ALA A 92 11.17 5.21 -4.06
N ALA A 93 11.81 5.11 -2.89
CA ALA A 93 13.02 5.84 -2.55
C ALA A 93 14.21 5.45 -3.45
N GLU A 94 14.37 4.16 -3.78
CA GLU A 94 15.44 3.67 -4.67
C GLU A 94 15.38 4.30 -6.08
N TYR A 95 14.19 4.66 -6.57
CA TYR A 95 14.02 5.32 -7.88
C TYR A 95 13.99 6.86 -7.82
N GLU A 96 14.11 7.45 -6.63
CA GLU A 96 14.24 8.90 -6.45
C GLU A 96 15.70 9.37 -6.36
N GLU A 97 16.62 8.49 -5.97
CA GLU A 97 18.08 8.71 -6.01
C GLU A 97 18.68 8.63 -7.43
#